data_AF-A0A9E2CQL3-F1
#
_entry.id   AF-A0A9E2CQL3-F1
#
_cell.length_a   1.000
_cell.length_b   1.000
_cell.length_c   1.000
_cell.angle_alpha   90.00
_cell.angle_beta   90.00
_cell.angle_gamma   90.00
#
_symmetry.space_group_name_H-M   'P 1'
#
loop_
_entity.id
_entity.type
_entity.pdbx_description
1 polymer ?
#
loop_
_entity_poly.entity_id
_entity_poly.type
_entity_poly.pdbx_seq_one_letter_code
_entity_poly.pdbx_strand_id
1 'polypeptide(L)'
;MIFRLQLGNWRFTFTVAPVTTIVGVNSRLPDGRHILMWDFDDTTLEEVIKQLGYVQRVYKLSSISILETKKGKNFIAYCFRAFPWQKVVEIIAFTKGVDKNFFKYGVYRERFTLRVTPKGSRKPHIVHRIQSNIMPDVNIKDLNSWVKYQTLADGYKSKRYEVKIGVSA
;
A
#
# COMPACT_ATOMS: atom_id res chain seq x y z
N MET A 1 0.82 17.23 18.32
CA MET A 1 -0.27 17.63 19.20
C MET A 1 -1.54 17.47 18.41
N ILE A 2 -2.54 16.79 18.98
CA ILE A 2 -3.89 16.75 18.41
C ILE A 2 -4.78 17.46 19.41
N PHE A 3 -5.40 18.56 18.99
CA PHE A 3 -6.40 19.29 19.76
C PHE A 3 -7.77 19.05 19.12
N ARG A 4 -8.71 18.54 19.91
CA ARG A 4 -10.09 18.29 19.48
C ARG A 4 -11.02 19.17 20.28
N LEU A 5 -11.81 19.96 19.57
CA LEU A 5 -12.90 20.76 20.12
C LEU A 5 -14.22 20.21 19.59
N GLN A 6 -15.14 19.92 20.49
CA GLN A 6 -16.52 19.57 20.14
C GLN A 6 -17.47 20.65 20.66
N LEU A 7 -18.28 21.20 19.76
CA LEU A 7 -19.32 22.18 20.05
C LEU A 7 -20.65 21.66 19.48
N GLY A 8 -21.53 21.15 20.35
CA GLY A 8 -22.73 20.42 19.94
C GLY A 8 -22.40 19.23 19.02
N ASN A 9 -22.96 19.26 17.81
CA ASN A 9 -22.76 18.23 16.78
C ASN A 9 -21.54 18.48 15.87
N TRP A 10 -20.83 19.59 16.06
CA TRP A 10 -19.65 19.94 15.27
C TRP A 10 -18.37 19.47 15.97
N ARG A 11 -17.47 18.86 15.20
CA ARG A 11 -16.15 18.40 15.69
C ARG A 11 -15.03 19.07 14.88
N PHE A 12 -14.24 19.88 15.55
CA PHE A 12 -13.02 20.48 15.00
C PHE A 12 -11.81 19.70 15.49
N THR A 13 -10.90 19.35 14.58
CA THR A 13 -9.64 18.66 14.91
C THR A 13 -8.47 19.43 14.33
N PHE A 14 -7.61 19.96 15.21
CA PHE A 14 -6.37 20.62 14.86
C PHE A 14 -5.22 19.66 15.14
N THR A 15 -4.37 19.43 14.15
CA THR A 15 -3.19 18.55 14.29
C THR A 15 -1.94 19.31 13.90
N VAL A 16 -1.02 19.46 14.85
CA VAL A 16 0.34 19.95 14.59
C VAL A 16 1.28 18.77 14.80
N ALA A 17 1.87 18.26 13.72
CA ALA A 17 2.75 17.11 13.78
C ALA A 17 3.85 17.19 12.71
N PRO A 18 5.04 16.64 12.97
CA PRO A 18 6.05 16.49 11.94
C PRO A 18 5.52 15.56 10.84
N VAL A 19 5.66 16.00 9.60
CA VAL A 19 5.27 15.23 8.41
C VAL A 19 6.50 14.85 7.59
N THR A 20 6.38 13.76 6.85
CA THR A 20 7.36 13.35 5.85
C THR A 20 6.66 13.22 4.50
N THR A 21 7.30 13.74 3.46
CA THR A 21 6.82 13.63 2.09
C THR A 21 7.18 12.26 1.52
N ILE A 22 6.16 11.55 1.04
CA ILE A 22 6.26 10.22 0.45
C ILE A 22 5.93 10.29 -1.03
N VAL A 23 6.73 9.62 -1.84
CA VAL A 23 6.46 9.33 -3.24
C VAL A 23 6.01 7.88 -3.34
N GLY A 24 4.86 7.68 -3.98
CA GLY A 24 4.34 6.36 -4.33
C GLY A 24 3.99 6.26 -5.80
N VAL A 25 3.92 5.04 -6.30
CA VAL A 25 3.46 4.70 -7.64
C VAL A 25 2.13 3.97 -7.53
N ASN A 26 1.15 4.37 -8.33
CA ASN A 26 -0.15 3.71 -8.36
C ASN A 26 -0.16 2.54 -9.36
N SER A 27 -1.02 1.57 -9.09
CA SER A 27 -1.30 0.43 -9.97
C SER A 27 -2.02 0.79 -11.27
N ARG A 28 -2.71 1.93 -11.31
CA ARG A 28 -3.55 2.34 -12.44
C ARG A 28 -2.71 2.75 -13.65
N LEU A 29 -3.04 2.17 -14.79
CA LEU A 29 -2.45 2.42 -16.10
C LEU A 29 -3.25 3.49 -16.87
N PRO A 30 -2.69 4.06 -17.95
CA PRO A 30 -3.37 5.09 -18.75
C PRO A 30 -4.72 4.63 -19.34
N ASP A 31 -4.84 3.35 -19.66
CA ASP A 31 -6.06 2.73 -20.21
C ASP A 31 -7.11 2.39 -19.13
N GLY A 32 -6.87 2.73 -17.87
CA GLY A 32 -7.76 2.44 -16.75
C GLY A 32 -7.67 1.01 -16.19
N ARG A 33 -6.86 0.13 -16.79
CA ARG A 33 -6.51 -1.16 -16.18
C ARG A 33 -5.47 -0.97 -15.08
N HIS A 34 -5.17 -2.05 -14.37
CA HIS A 34 -4.30 -2.03 -13.21
C HIS A 34 -3.31 -3.18 -13.25
N ILE A 35 -2.06 -2.92 -12.83
CA ILE A 35 -1.15 -3.99 -12.44
C ILE A 35 -1.45 -4.47 -11.03
N LEU A 36 -0.99 -5.68 -10.70
CA LEU A 36 -1.09 -6.19 -9.34
C LEU A 36 0.09 -5.67 -8.51
N MET A 37 -0.25 -5.16 -7.33
CA MET A 37 0.67 -4.69 -6.31
C MET A 37 0.24 -5.29 -4.97
N TRP A 38 1.19 -5.82 -4.20
CA TRP A 38 0.95 -6.33 -2.86
C TRP A 38 1.86 -5.64 -1.85
N ASP A 39 1.36 -5.47 -0.63
CA ASP A 39 2.11 -5.03 0.53
C ASP A 39 1.89 -6.02 1.68
N PHE A 40 2.96 -6.43 2.33
CA PHE A 40 2.98 -7.41 3.40
C PHE A 40 3.75 -6.82 4.59
N ASP A 41 3.11 -6.81 5.75
CA ASP A 41 3.67 -6.33 7.01
C ASP A 41 3.82 -7.48 8.02
N ASP A 42 4.95 -7.48 8.74
CA ASP A 42 5.28 -8.43 9.83
C ASP A 42 5.12 -9.91 9.45
N THR A 43 5.73 -10.30 8.32
CA THR A 43 5.75 -11.68 7.81
C THR A 43 7.15 -12.09 7.35
N THR A 44 7.36 -13.36 6.99
CA THR A 44 8.63 -13.86 6.45
C THR A 44 8.61 -13.94 4.92
N LEU A 45 9.79 -13.95 4.30
CA LEU A 45 9.92 -14.07 2.86
C LEU A 45 9.34 -15.40 2.35
N GLU A 46 9.52 -16.49 3.08
CA GLU A 46 9.03 -17.83 2.72
C GLU A 46 7.50 -17.85 2.63
N GLU A 47 6.82 -17.23 3.59
CA GLU A 47 5.35 -17.16 3.58
C GLU A 47 4.85 -16.29 2.41
N VAL A 48 5.52 -15.17 2.13
CA VAL A 48 5.21 -14.32 0.97
C VAL A 48 5.38 -15.10 -0.34
N ILE A 49 6.48 -15.84 -0.51
CA ILE A 49 6.74 -16.67 -1.69
C ILE A 49 5.66 -17.74 -1.84
N LYS A 50 5.30 -18.43 -0.75
CA LYS A 50 4.28 -19.46 -0.74
C LYS A 50 2.92 -18.93 -1.17
N GLN A 51 2.48 -17.80 -0.59
CA GLN A 51 1.18 -17.21 -0.89
C GLN A 51 1.11 -16.64 -2.31
N LEU A 52 2.13 -15.88 -2.73
CA LEU A 52 2.18 -15.32 -4.09
C LEU A 52 2.34 -16.43 -5.14
N GLY A 53 3.07 -17.50 -4.84
CA GLY A 53 3.19 -18.66 -5.73
C GLY A 53 1.87 -19.41 -5.88
N TYR A 54 1.07 -19.53 -4.81
CA TYR A 54 -0.28 -20.10 -4.89
C TYR A 54 -1.20 -19.23 -5.75
N VAL A 55 -1.23 -17.92 -5.50
CA VAL A 55 -2.02 -16.95 -6.28
C VAL A 55 -1.60 -16.96 -7.75
N GLN A 56 -0.29 -16.98 -8.04
CA GLN A 56 0.24 -17.02 -9.41
C GLN A 56 -0.28 -18.24 -10.18
N ARG A 57 -0.31 -19.42 -9.55
CA ARG A 57 -0.83 -20.65 -10.17
C ARG A 57 -2.34 -20.58 -10.41
N VAL A 58 -3.11 -20.12 -9.43
CA VAL A 58 -4.58 -20.03 -9.52
C VAL A 58 -5.00 -19.06 -10.63
N TYR A 59 -4.38 -17.88 -10.68
CA TYR A 59 -4.77 -16.81 -11.61
C TYR A 59 -3.93 -16.77 -12.88
N LYS A 60 -3.00 -17.71 -13.07
CA LYS A 60 -2.10 -17.75 -14.22
C LYS A 60 -1.40 -16.40 -14.43
N LEU A 61 -0.72 -15.92 -13.39
CA LEU A 61 -0.04 -14.62 -13.41
C LEU A 61 1.34 -14.72 -14.10
N SER A 62 1.85 -13.60 -14.58
CA SER A 62 3.24 -13.48 -15.06
C SER A 62 4.22 -13.52 -13.86
N SER A 63 5.52 -13.39 -14.13
CA SER A 63 6.53 -13.42 -13.07
C SER A 63 6.30 -12.34 -12.03
N ILE A 64 6.38 -12.71 -10.75
CA ILE A 64 6.15 -11.80 -9.62
C ILE A 64 7.50 -11.43 -9.01
N SER A 65 7.81 -10.14 -8.96
CA SER A 65 9.03 -9.63 -8.30
C SER A 65 8.71 -9.21 -6.88
N ILE A 66 9.47 -9.73 -5.90
CA ILE A 66 9.32 -9.45 -4.47
C ILE A 66 10.49 -8.58 -4.01
N LEU A 67 10.18 -7.46 -3.37
CA LEU A 67 11.15 -6.53 -2.82
C LEU A 67 10.99 -6.46 -1.31
N GLU A 68 12.12 -6.39 -0.61
CA GLU A 68 12.13 -6.19 0.84
C GLU A 68 12.18 -4.69 1.15
N THR A 69 11.23 -4.22 1.96
CA THR A 69 11.14 -2.83 2.42
C THR A 69 11.62 -2.66 3.86
N LYS A 70 11.51 -3.72 4.67
CA LYS A 70 12.09 -3.81 6.02
C LYS A 70 12.70 -5.20 6.21
N LYS A 71 13.97 -5.23 6.64
CA LYS A 71 14.76 -6.45 6.78
C LYS A 71 13.99 -7.57 7.50
N GLY A 72 13.76 -8.67 6.78
CA GLY A 72 13.14 -9.90 7.25
C GLY A 72 11.70 -9.77 7.73
N LYS A 73 11.00 -8.66 7.43
CA LYS A 73 9.67 -8.39 8.02
C LYS A 73 8.64 -7.83 7.06
N ASN A 74 9.03 -6.93 6.15
CA ASN A 74 8.08 -6.26 5.27
C ASN A 74 8.50 -6.40 3.83
N PHE A 75 7.53 -6.74 2.98
CA PHE A 75 7.75 -7.06 1.59
C PHE A 75 6.68 -6.41 0.73
N ILE A 76 7.08 -5.94 -0.44
CA ILE A 76 6.16 -5.51 -1.49
C ILE A 76 6.38 -6.38 -2.72
N ALA A 77 5.34 -6.57 -3.53
CA ALA A 77 5.46 -7.34 -4.75
C ALA A 77 4.76 -6.69 -5.94
N TYR A 78 5.30 -6.95 -7.13
CA TYR A 78 4.78 -6.47 -8.41
C TYR A 78 4.58 -7.64 -9.36
N CYS A 79 3.43 -7.66 -10.04
CA CYS A 79 3.20 -8.49 -11.22
C CYS A 79 2.83 -7.57 -12.37
N PHE A 80 3.69 -7.52 -13.40
CA PHE A 80 3.48 -6.67 -14.58
C PHE A 80 2.51 -7.34 -15.55
N ARG A 81 1.26 -7.47 -15.10
CA ARG A 81 0.15 -7.88 -15.93
C ARG A 81 -1.06 -7.00 -15.68
N ALA A 82 -1.68 -6.49 -16.74
CA ALA A 82 -2.82 -5.59 -16.66
C ALA A 82 -4.15 -6.34 -16.50
N PHE A 83 -4.95 -5.91 -15.54
CA PHE A 83 -6.27 -6.47 -15.24
C PHE A 83 -7.33 -5.37 -15.07
N PRO A 84 -8.60 -5.67 -15.35
CA PRO A 84 -9.71 -4.83 -14.91
C PRO A 84 -9.73 -4.69 -13.38
N TRP A 85 -10.19 -3.54 -12.88
CA TRP A 85 -10.17 -3.22 -11.45
C TRP A 85 -10.80 -4.29 -10.55
N GLN A 86 -11.99 -4.80 -10.91
CA GLN A 86 -12.68 -5.85 -10.15
C GLN A 86 -11.81 -7.11 -10.01
N LYS A 87 -11.08 -7.48 -11.07
CA LYS A 87 -10.21 -8.65 -11.05
C LYS A 87 -8.97 -8.43 -10.19
N VAL A 88 -8.44 -7.20 -10.16
CA VAL A 88 -7.37 -6.84 -9.23
C VAL A 88 -7.86 -6.99 -7.78
N VAL A 89 -9.01 -6.41 -7.44
CA VAL A 89 -9.57 -6.51 -6.07
C VAL A 89 -9.76 -7.97 -5.66
N GLU A 90 -10.33 -8.81 -6.54
CA GLU A 90 -10.49 -10.26 -6.33
C GLU A 90 -9.15 -10.95 -6.02
N ILE A 91 -8.12 -10.72 -6.85
CA ILE A 91 -6.81 -11.35 -6.70
C ILE A 91 -6.12 -10.92 -5.41
N ILE A 92 -6.12 -9.62 -5.10
CA ILE A 92 -5.50 -9.11 -3.87
C ILE A 92 -6.26 -9.62 -2.63
N ALA A 93 -7.59 -9.64 -2.66
CA ALA A 93 -8.41 -10.18 -1.57
C ALA A 93 -8.19 -11.68 -1.35
N PHE A 94 -7.97 -12.45 -2.43
CA PHE A 94 -7.65 -13.87 -2.36
C PHE A 94 -6.26 -14.14 -1.76
N THR A 95 -5.33 -13.19 -1.86
CA THR A 95 -3.96 -13.36 -1.38
C THR A 95 -3.91 -13.26 0.14
N LYS A 96 -3.57 -14.36 0.82
CA LYS A 96 -3.42 -14.36 2.29
C LYS A 96 -2.19 -13.55 2.71
N GLY A 97 -2.32 -12.86 3.84
CA GLY A 97 -1.22 -12.11 4.47
C GLY A 97 -1.02 -10.68 3.97
N VAL A 98 -1.81 -10.22 2.98
CA VAL A 98 -1.78 -8.82 2.53
C VAL A 98 -2.15 -7.88 3.68
N ASP A 99 -1.42 -6.76 3.80
CA ASP A 99 -1.73 -5.75 4.81
C ASP A 99 -3.16 -5.23 4.63
N LYS A 100 -3.94 -5.29 5.72
CA LYS A 100 -5.37 -4.96 5.69
C LYS A 100 -5.61 -3.48 5.38
N ASN A 101 -4.72 -2.59 5.80
CA ASN A 101 -4.86 -1.16 5.51
C ASN A 101 -4.53 -0.86 4.05
N PHE A 102 -3.48 -1.47 3.51
CA PHE A 102 -3.15 -1.44 2.10
C PHE A 102 -4.33 -1.91 1.26
N PHE A 103 -4.93 -3.06 1.61
CA PHE A 103 -6.12 -3.55 0.93
C PHE A 103 -7.30 -2.56 1.02
N LYS A 104 -7.67 -2.17 2.25
CA LYS A 104 -8.80 -1.26 2.52
C LYS A 104 -8.67 0.06 1.76
N TYR A 105 -7.52 0.74 1.87
CA TYR A 105 -7.31 2.03 1.23
C TYR A 105 -7.13 1.89 -0.28
N GLY A 106 -6.57 0.78 -0.74
CA GLY A 106 -6.48 0.47 -2.16
C GLY A 106 -7.86 0.36 -2.81
N VAL A 107 -8.76 -0.39 -2.15
CA VAL A 107 -10.16 -0.53 -2.58
C VAL A 107 -10.88 0.81 -2.55
N TYR A 108 -10.80 1.53 -1.42
CA TYR A 108 -11.48 2.83 -1.26
C TYR A 108 -11.04 3.90 -2.28
N ARG A 109 -9.78 3.86 -2.73
CA ARG A 109 -9.23 4.84 -3.68
C ARG A 109 -9.29 4.37 -5.13
N GLU A 110 -9.85 3.19 -5.38
CA GLU A 110 -9.86 2.53 -6.69
C GLU A 110 -8.47 2.40 -7.33
N ARG A 111 -7.44 2.22 -6.50
CA ARG A 111 -6.06 1.97 -6.92
C ARG A 111 -5.20 1.55 -5.73
N PHE A 112 -4.33 0.57 -5.95
CA PHE A 112 -3.23 0.27 -5.04
C PHE A 112 -2.05 1.21 -5.28
N THR A 113 -1.33 1.57 -4.22
CA THR A 113 -0.17 2.47 -4.27
C THR A 113 0.97 1.87 -3.46
N LEU A 114 2.13 1.67 -4.07
CA LEU A 114 3.34 1.25 -3.36
C LEU A 114 4.30 2.43 -3.18
N ARG A 115 4.88 2.52 -1.99
CA ARG A 115 5.85 3.56 -1.63
C ARG A 115 7.20 3.26 -2.28
N VAL A 116 7.76 4.27 -2.94
CA VAL A 116 9.11 4.22 -3.54
C VAL A 116 10.12 4.95 -2.67
N THR A 117 9.69 5.98 -1.94
CA THR A 117 10.56 6.71 -0.99
C THR A 117 11.02 5.78 0.15
N PRO A 118 12.31 5.79 0.52
CA PRO A 118 12.83 5.02 1.66
C PRO A 118 11.99 5.21 2.94
N LYS A 119 11.77 4.13 3.69
CA LYS A 119 11.32 4.21 5.09
C LYS A 119 12.57 4.13 5.97
N GLY A 120 13.00 5.26 6.52
CA GLY A 120 14.35 5.42 7.10
C GLY A 120 15.44 5.50 6.02
N SER A 121 16.54 4.76 6.18
CA SER A 121 17.73 4.85 5.32
C SER A 121 17.77 3.86 4.15
N ARG A 122 16.78 2.98 3.97
CA ARG A 122 16.84 1.90 2.95
C ARG A 122 15.78 2.04 1.87
N LYS A 123 16.22 1.91 0.62
CA LYS A 123 15.35 1.75 -0.55
C LYS A 123 14.90 0.29 -0.65
N PRO A 124 13.68 0.03 -1.16
CA PRO A 124 13.25 -1.32 -1.49
C PRO A 124 14.26 -1.97 -2.45
N HIS A 125 14.63 -3.22 -2.22
CA HIS A 125 15.51 -3.99 -3.09
C HIS A 125 14.91 -5.35 -3.37
N ILE A 126 15.18 -5.90 -4.56
CA ILE A 126 14.64 -7.20 -4.97
C ILE A 126 15.32 -8.30 -4.15
N VAL A 127 14.51 -9.17 -3.55
CA VAL A 127 14.98 -10.33 -2.77
C VAL A 127 14.60 -11.66 -3.42
N HIS A 128 13.53 -11.69 -4.20
CA HIS A 128 13.09 -12.90 -4.89
C HIS A 128 12.28 -12.59 -6.14
N ARG A 129 12.22 -13.54 -7.08
CA ARG A 129 11.34 -13.51 -8.23
C ARG A 129 10.70 -14.89 -8.44
N ILE A 130 9.38 -14.94 -8.38
CA ILE A 130 8.63 -16.17 -8.69
C ILE A 130 8.43 -16.20 -10.20
N GLN A 131 9.09 -17.15 -10.87
CA GLN A 131 9.08 -17.26 -12.33
C GLN A 131 7.75 -17.80 -12.86
N SER A 132 7.38 -17.35 -14.05
CA SER A 132 6.22 -17.85 -14.80
C SER A 132 6.56 -17.89 -16.29
N ASN A 133 5.97 -18.84 -17.01
CA ASN A 133 6.05 -18.89 -18.48
C ASN A 133 5.11 -17.89 -19.15
N ILE A 134 4.28 -17.21 -18.36
CA ILE A 134 3.34 -16.22 -18.85
C ILE A 134 4.06 -14.88 -18.95
N MET A 135 4.10 -14.33 -20.16
CA MET A 135 4.79 -13.06 -20.40
C MET A 135 4.04 -11.89 -19.74
N PRO A 136 4.77 -10.89 -19.23
CA PRO A 136 4.17 -9.62 -18.82
C PRO A 136 3.60 -8.88 -20.04
N ASP A 137 2.45 -8.22 -19.89
CA ASP A 137 1.82 -7.37 -20.92
C ASP A 137 1.92 -5.87 -20.60
N VAL A 138 2.69 -5.53 -19.56
CA VAL A 138 2.94 -4.16 -19.09
C VAL A 138 4.44 -3.98 -18.85
N ASN A 139 4.98 -2.83 -19.21
CA ASN A 139 6.32 -2.40 -18.85
C ASN A 139 6.30 -1.48 -17.62
N ILE A 140 7.40 -1.43 -16.87
CA ILE A 140 7.53 -0.48 -15.75
C ILE A 140 7.35 0.98 -16.20
N LYS A 141 7.71 1.30 -17.44
CA LYS A 141 7.55 2.64 -18.02
C LYS A 141 6.09 3.06 -18.19
N ASP A 142 5.17 2.10 -18.25
CA ASP A 142 3.73 2.36 -18.38
C ASP A 142 3.11 2.82 -17.05
N LEU A 143 3.83 2.64 -15.94
CA LEU A 143 3.46 3.19 -14.62
C LEU A 143 3.80 4.68 -14.55
N ASN A 144 2.89 5.51 -15.07
CA ASN A 144 3.04 6.96 -15.08
C ASN A 144 2.23 7.68 -13.98
N SER A 145 1.45 6.94 -13.18
CA SER A 145 0.63 7.51 -12.11
C SER A 145 1.41 7.60 -10.80
N TRP A 146 2.12 8.71 -10.61
CA TRP A 146 2.91 9.00 -9.42
C TRP A 146 2.17 9.93 -8.48
N VAL A 147 2.24 9.64 -7.18
CA VAL A 147 1.61 10.44 -6.14
C VAL A 147 2.63 10.90 -5.11
N LYS A 148 2.53 12.18 -4.74
CA LYS A 148 3.22 12.76 -3.60
C LYS A 148 2.19 13.00 -2.50
N TYR A 149 2.42 12.45 -1.32
CA TYR A 149 1.55 12.67 -0.17
C TYR A 149 2.36 12.81 1.11
N GLN A 150 1.78 13.44 2.12
CA GLN A 150 2.40 13.59 3.43
C GLN A 150 1.86 12.55 4.40
N THR A 151 2.75 11.97 5.19
CA THR A 151 2.40 11.12 6.34
C THR A 151 3.05 11.68 7.60
N LEU A 152 2.53 11.31 8.77
CA LEU A 152 3.22 11.58 10.04
C LEU A 152 4.62 10.94 10.01
N ALA A 153 5.61 11.64 10.58
CA ALA A 153 6.96 11.13 10.69
C ALA A 153 6.99 9.82 11.52
N ASP A 154 7.84 8.87 11.10
CA ASP A 154 7.97 7.57 11.77
C ASP A 154 8.34 7.77 13.26
N GLY A 155 7.66 7.05 14.15
CA GLY A 155 7.90 7.13 15.60
C GLY A 155 7.23 8.30 16.32
N TYR A 156 6.53 9.19 15.59
CA TYR A 156 5.80 10.29 16.21
C TYR A 156 4.61 9.77 17.03
N LYS A 157 4.67 9.91 18.36
CA LYS A 157 3.55 9.70 19.27
C LYS A 157 2.89 11.05 19.58
N SER A 158 1.65 11.24 19.14
CA SER A 158 0.91 12.47 19.42
C SER A 158 0.39 12.49 20.85
N LYS A 159 0.59 13.59 21.58
CA LYS A 159 -0.23 13.92 22.76
C LYS A 159 -1.60 14.44 22.31
N ARG A 160 -2.68 13.87 22.85
CA ARG A 160 -4.07 14.21 22.54
C ARG A 160 -4.66 15.04 23.67
N TYR A 161 -5.23 16.18 23.30
CA TYR A 161 -5.98 17.06 24.19
C TYR A 161 -7.41 17.16 23.65
N GLU A 162 -8.38 16.96 24.52
CA GLU A 162 -9.79 16.96 24.16
C GLU A 162 -10.55 17.87 25.13
N VAL A 163 -11.25 18.85 24.57
CA VAL A 163 -12.07 19.79 25.32
C VAL A 163 -13.50 19.65 24.80
N LYS A 164 -14.41 19.28 25.69
CA LYS A 164 -15.85 19.29 25.43
C LYS A 164 -16.42 20.52 26.10
N ILE A 165 -16.97 21.43 25.30
CA ILE A 165 -17.69 22.58 25.83
C ILE A 165 -19.17 22.18 25.84
N GLY A 166 -19.70 21.93 27.03
CA GLY A 166 -21.13 21.72 27.21
C GLY A 166 -21.86 23.02 26.90
N VAL A 167 -22.78 22.98 25.94
CA VAL A 167 -23.75 24.07 25.77
C VAL A 167 -24.92 23.68 26.67
N SER A 168 -25.01 24.32 27.84
CA SER A 168 -26.23 24.28 28.65
C SER A 168 -27.34 24.84 27.78
N ALA A 169 -28.38 24.04 27.53
CA ALA A 169 -29.63 24.51 26.93
C ALA A 169 -30.36 25.42 27.93
#